data_AF-A0A158RAZ2-F1
#
_entry.id   AF-A0A158RAZ2-F1
#
_cell.length_a   1.000
_cell.length_b   1.000
_cell.length_c   1.000
_cell.angle_alpha   90.00
_cell.angle_beta   90.00
_cell.angle_gamma   90.00
#
_symmetry.space_group_name_H-M   'P 1'
#
loop_
_entity.id
_entity.type
_entity.pdbx_description
1 polymer ?
#
loop_
_entity_poly.entity_id
_entity_poly.type
_entity_poly.pdbx_seq_one_letter_code
_entity_poly.pdbx_strand_id
1 'polypeptide(L)'
;MPTPSRKEEPALSVDPETAIFLPNGGKSEHMLVNISDKRLAVKVRCSDNSLFRVSPVYMFIEPGSCGNFVITRLPGPAKSDKLVFHYFFCKPNDLEPKEVFKSNAQKSPEILKLPINIISFEDAPKIGTSSSFADHQGPK
;
A
#
# COMPACT_ATOMS: atom_id res chain seq x y z
N MET A 1 -35.99 15.88 6.18
CA MET A 1 -34.94 14.95 6.63
C MET A 1 -33.61 15.50 6.16
N PRO A 2 -32.61 15.74 7.03
CA PRO A 2 -31.28 16.08 6.55
C PRO A 2 -30.66 14.82 5.94
N THR A 3 -30.45 14.83 4.62
CA THR A 3 -29.54 13.90 3.96
C THR A 3 -28.18 13.95 4.67
N PRO A 4 -27.58 12.82 5.07
CA PRO A 4 -26.26 12.85 5.66
C PRO A 4 -25.30 13.41 4.60
N SER A 5 -24.58 14.47 4.97
CA SER A 5 -23.49 15.03 4.19
C SER A 5 -22.57 13.88 3.77
N ARG A 6 -22.64 13.49 2.50
CA ARG A 6 -21.82 12.43 1.92
C ARG A 6 -20.37 12.89 2.10
N LYS A 7 -19.71 12.42 3.17
CA LYS A 7 -18.26 12.37 3.20
C LYS A 7 -17.90 11.61 1.92
N GLU A 8 -17.28 12.28 0.96
CA GLU A 8 -16.86 11.63 -0.27
C GLU A 8 -16.03 10.42 0.13
N GLU A 9 -16.59 9.22 -0.12
CA GLU A 9 -15.87 7.99 0.14
C GLU A 9 -14.64 7.96 -0.77
N PRO A 10 -13.45 7.66 -0.23
CA PRO A 10 -12.23 7.69 -1.03
C PRO A 10 -12.34 6.67 -2.17
N ALA A 11 -12.01 7.10 -3.38
CA ALA A 11 -12.05 6.25 -4.59
C ALA A 11 -11.01 5.10 -4.54
N LEU A 12 -10.02 5.22 -3.67
CA LEU A 12 -8.91 4.29 -3.51
C LEU A 12 -8.70 3.96 -2.02
N SER A 13 -8.55 2.68 -1.70
CA SER A 13 -8.11 2.21 -0.39
C SER A 13 -6.82 1.38 -0.49
N VAL A 14 -6.21 1.10 0.67
CA VAL A 14 -4.98 0.29 0.78
C VAL A 14 -5.13 -0.73 1.89
N ASP A 15 -4.70 -1.96 1.63
CA ASP A 15 -4.73 -3.07 2.58
C ASP A 15 -3.39 -3.84 2.56
N PRO A 16 -2.74 -4.09 3.70
CA PRO A 16 -3.01 -3.53 5.01
C PRO A 16 -2.87 -1.99 5.04
N GLU A 17 -3.60 -1.32 5.95
CA GLU A 17 -3.61 0.14 6.08
C GLU A 17 -2.38 0.73 6.79
N THR A 18 -1.42 -0.09 7.20
CA THR A 18 -0.15 0.32 7.79
C THR A 18 0.96 -0.64 7.37
N ALA A 19 2.13 -0.12 7.03
CA ALA A 19 3.32 -0.92 6.79
C ALA A 19 4.18 -0.97 8.05
N ILE A 20 4.57 -2.17 8.48
CA ILE A 20 5.39 -2.38 9.68
C ILE A 20 6.71 -3.01 9.28
N PHE A 21 7.82 -2.46 9.76
CA PHE A 21 9.16 -2.99 9.53
C PHE A 21 10.00 -3.00 10.80
N LEU A 22 11.12 -3.72 10.74
CA LEU A 22 12.17 -3.71 11.73
C LEU A 22 13.34 -2.81 11.29
N PRO A 23 14.22 -2.37 12.20
CA PRO A 23 15.38 -1.52 11.86
C PRO A 23 16.35 -2.18 10.87
N ASN A 24 16.43 -3.51 10.84
CA ASN A 24 17.25 -4.28 9.89
C ASN A 24 16.64 -4.38 8.48
N GLY A 25 15.46 -3.80 8.25
CA GLY A 25 14.80 -3.80 6.94
C GLY A 25 13.76 -4.90 6.78
N GLY A 26 13.37 -5.15 5.53
CA GLY A 26 12.37 -6.17 5.20
C GLY A 26 11.53 -5.81 3.97
N LYS A 27 10.49 -6.60 3.73
CA LYS A 27 9.50 -6.36 2.68
C LYS A 27 8.10 -6.39 3.26
N SER A 28 7.22 -5.52 2.76
CA SER A 28 5.80 -5.49 3.08
C SER A 28 5.02 -5.45 1.77
N GLU A 29 4.07 -6.36 1.60
CA GLU A 29 3.18 -6.42 0.44
C GLU A 29 1.84 -5.78 0.79
N HIS A 30 1.30 -5.00 -0.13
CA HIS A 30 0.06 -4.29 0.04
C HIS A 30 -0.74 -4.31 -1.27
N MET A 31 -2.03 -4.10 -1.13
CA MET A 31 -3.02 -4.07 -2.19
C MET A 31 -3.72 -2.72 -2.19
N LEU A 32 -3.72 -2.05 -3.34
CA LEU A 32 -4.55 -0.88 -3.58
C LEU A 32 -5.86 -1.32 -4.19
N VAL A 33 -7.00 -0.91 -3.63
CA VAL A 33 -8.33 -1.30 -4.11
C VAL A 33 -9.04 -0.09 -4.68
N ASN A 34 -9.44 -0.18 -5.94
CA ASN A 34 -10.23 0.84 -6.60
C ASN A 34 -11.72 0.62 -6.31
N ILE A 35 -12.29 1.46 -5.46
CA ILE A 35 -13.69 1.40 -5.03
C ILE A 35 -14.59 2.21 -5.99
N SER A 36 -14.00 2.95 -6.92
CA SER A 36 -14.74 3.76 -7.89
C SER A 36 -15.21 2.98 -9.11
N ASP A 37 -16.06 3.64 -9.90
CA ASP A 37 -16.60 3.15 -11.17
C ASP A 37 -15.70 3.45 -12.38
N LYS A 38 -14.52 4.03 -12.16
CA LYS A 38 -13.60 4.47 -13.21
C LYS A 38 -12.19 3.95 -12.98
N ARG A 39 -11.46 3.66 -14.06
CA ARG A 39 -10.05 3.26 -13.98
C ARG A 39 -9.23 4.39 -13.35
N LEU A 40 -8.33 4.03 -12.44
CA LEU A 40 -7.42 4.97 -11.77
C LEU A 40 -6.00 4.79 -12.27
N ALA A 41 -5.30 5.89 -12.52
CA ALA A 41 -3.85 5.93 -12.67
C ALA A 41 -3.24 6.30 -11.32
N VAL A 42 -2.42 5.41 -10.75
CA VAL A 42 -1.79 5.62 -9.45
C VAL A 42 -0.28 5.81 -9.60
N LYS A 43 0.27 6.75 -8.85
CA LYS A 43 1.71 6.95 -8.65
C LYS A 43 2.05 6.85 -7.18
N VAL A 44 2.91 5.91 -6.85
CA VAL A 44 3.42 5.75 -5.49
C VAL A 44 4.60 6.70 -5.25
N ARG A 45 4.58 7.41 -4.13
CA ARG A 45 5.63 8.33 -3.68
C ARG A 45 6.08 7.90 -2.28
N CYS A 46 7.39 7.90 -2.06
CA CYS A 46 7.97 7.71 -0.74
C CYS A 46 8.63 9.00 -0.25
N SER A 47 8.57 9.25 1.07
CA SER A 47 9.27 10.36 1.73
C SER A 47 10.78 10.17 1.78
N ASP A 48 11.26 8.92 1.84
CA ASP A 48 12.68 8.60 1.98
C ASP A 48 13.11 7.49 1.01
N ASN A 49 13.58 7.92 -0.17
CA ASN A 49 14.08 7.00 -1.20
C ASN A 49 15.48 6.46 -0.90
N SER A 50 16.11 6.85 0.21
CA SER A 50 17.40 6.26 0.63
C SER A 50 17.17 4.94 1.37
N LEU A 51 16.09 4.84 2.14
CA LEU A 51 15.74 3.67 2.95
C LEU A 51 14.63 2.81 2.35
N PHE A 52 13.77 3.35 1.50
CA PHE A 52 12.64 2.61 0.96
C PHE A 52 12.67 2.51 -0.57
N ARG A 53 12.32 1.33 -1.07
CA ARG A 53 12.07 1.03 -2.48
C ARG A 53 10.64 0.55 -2.64
N VAL A 54 10.00 0.94 -3.74
CA VAL A 54 8.62 0.53 -4.03
C VAL A 54 8.54 0.00 -5.46
N SER A 55 7.79 -1.09 -5.65
CA SER A 55 7.52 -1.64 -6.97
C SER A 55 6.09 -2.21 -7.05
N PRO A 56 5.29 -1.88 -8.08
CA PRO A 56 5.56 -0.87 -9.12
C PRO A 56 5.39 0.57 -8.58
N VAL A 57 6.02 1.55 -9.24
CA VAL A 57 5.86 2.99 -8.90
C VAL A 57 4.62 3.60 -9.58
N TYR A 58 4.25 3.08 -10.74
CA TYR A 58 3.07 3.49 -11.48
C TYR A 58 2.26 2.27 -11.85
N MET A 59 0.93 2.39 -11.76
CA MET A 59 0.02 1.32 -12.17
C MET A 59 -1.35 1.89 -12.55
N PHE A 60 -2.08 1.12 -13.35
CA PHE A 60 -3.52 1.28 -13.49
C PHE A 60 -4.24 0.32 -12.55
N ILE A 61 -5.40 0.73 -12.07
CA ILE A 61 -6.30 -0.14 -11.31
C ILE A 61 -7.70 0.01 -11.91
N GLU A 62 -8.22 -1.08 -12.47
CA GLU A 62 -9.57 -1.12 -13.07
C GLU A 62 -10.67 -0.90 -12.00
N PRO A 63 -11.87 -0.46 -12.40
CA PRO A 63 -13.01 -0.36 -11.50
C PRO A 63 -13.27 -1.67 -10.76
N GLY A 64 -13.48 -1.61 -9.44
CA GLY A 64 -13.75 -2.78 -8.60
C GLY A 64 -12.60 -3.80 -8.50
N SER A 65 -11.42 -3.47 -9.02
CA SER A 65 -10.24 -4.34 -9.01
C SER A 65 -9.19 -3.83 -8.04
N CYS A 66 -8.15 -4.63 -7.85
CA CYS A 66 -7.02 -4.31 -7.00
C CYS A 66 -5.68 -4.38 -7.73
N GLY A 67 -4.71 -3.66 -7.19
CA GLY A 67 -3.34 -3.63 -7.67
C GLY A 67 -2.34 -3.86 -6.55
N ASN A 68 -1.45 -4.84 -6.73
CA ASN A 68 -0.45 -5.18 -5.73
C ASN A 68 0.80 -4.31 -5.87
N PHE A 69 1.40 -3.95 -4.74
CA PHE A 69 2.72 -3.32 -4.69
C PHE A 69 3.51 -3.80 -3.47
N VAL A 70 4.84 -3.74 -3.60
CA VAL A 70 5.77 -4.17 -2.57
C VAL A 70 6.60 -2.98 -2.12
N ILE A 71 6.69 -2.80 -0.81
CA ILE A 71 7.59 -1.86 -0.15
C ILE A 71 8.76 -2.66 0.39
N THR A 72 9.98 -2.31 0.00
CA THR A 72 11.23 -2.87 0.55
C THR A 72 11.92 -1.80 1.38
N ARG A 73 12.19 -2.10 2.66
CA ARG A 73 12.99 -1.26 3.56
C ARG A 73 14.42 -1.80 3.63
N LEU A 74 15.40 -0.92 3.51
CA LEU A 74 16.81 -1.17 3.76
C LEU A 74 17.15 -0.95 5.25
N PRO A 75 18.20 -1.60 5.78
CA PRO A 75 18.66 -1.36 7.14
C PRO A 75 18.91 0.12 7.41
N GLY A 76 18.43 0.64 8.54
CA GLY A 76 18.55 2.06 8.85
C GLY A 76 17.82 2.49 10.13
N PRO A 77 17.95 3.77 10.51
CA PRO A 77 17.41 4.28 11.78
C PRO A 77 15.90 4.11 11.86
N ALA A 78 15.39 3.86 13.07
CA ALA A 78 13.97 3.85 13.33
C ALA A 78 13.43 5.28 13.24
N LYS A 79 12.60 5.53 12.23
CA LYS A 79 11.97 6.82 11.97
C LYS A 79 10.55 6.58 11.48
N SER A 80 9.62 7.43 11.91
CA SER A 80 8.27 7.46 11.36
C SER A 80 8.31 8.02 9.93
N ASP A 81 7.74 7.26 9.01
CA ASP A 81 7.66 7.62 7.59
C ASP A 81 6.26 7.35 7.05
N LYS A 82 6.00 7.77 5.81
CA LYS A 82 4.73 7.49 5.13
C LYS A 82 4.93 7.30 3.64
N LEU A 83 4.13 6.43 3.07
CA LEU A 83 3.93 6.33 1.64
C LEU A 83 2.73 7.17 1.23
N VAL A 84 2.82 7.80 0.06
CA VAL A 84 1.75 8.65 -0.49
C VAL A 84 1.40 8.15 -1.88
N PHE A 85 0.13 7.83 -2.10
CA PHE A 85 -0.40 7.48 -3.41
C PHE A 85 -1.07 8.72 -3.98
N HIS A 86 -0.56 9.19 -5.11
CA HIS A 86 -1.25 10.18 -5.92
C HIS A 86 -2.06 9.43 -6.97
N TYR A 87 -3.29 9.85 -7.22
CA TYR A 87 -4.10 9.23 -8.27
C TYR A 87 -4.96 10.22 -9.04
N PHE A 88 -5.31 9.83 -10.26
CA PHE A 88 -6.25 10.52 -11.14
C PHE A 88 -7.19 9.50 -11.78
N PHE A 89 -8.42 9.92 -12.06
CA PHE A 89 -9.32 9.19 -12.94
C PHE A 89 -8.79 9.19 -14.38
N CYS A 90 -8.78 8.01 -15.00
CA CYS A 90 -8.37 7.83 -16.39
C CYS A 90 -9.49 8.20 -17.37
N LYS A 91 -9.07 8.58 -18.58
CA LYS A 91 -9.89 8.62 -19.78
C LYS A 91 -9.87 7.26 -20.48
N PRO A 92 -10.88 6.94 -21.32
CA PRO A 92 -10.95 5.66 -22.03
C PRO A 92 -9.71 5.31 -22.88
N ASN A 93 -9.01 6.32 -23.40
CA ASN A 93 -7.85 6.15 -24.29
C ASN A 93 -6.50 6.29 -23.57
N ASP A 94 -6.47 6.34 -22.23
CA ASP A 94 -5.20 6.38 -21.49
C ASP A 94 -4.51 5.02 -21.55
N LEU A 95 -3.29 4.99 -22.11
CA LEU A 95 -2.53 3.75 -22.36
C LEU A 95 -1.40 3.52 -21.36
N GLU A 96 -0.85 4.58 -20.76
CA GLU A 96 0.26 4.47 -19.80
C GLU A 96 0.02 5.39 -18.59
N PRO A 97 0.14 4.89 -17.35
CA PRO A 97 -0.16 5.69 -16.16
C PRO A 97 0.75 6.92 -16.05
N LYS A 98 2.01 6.83 -16.47
CA LYS A 98 2.94 7.96 -16.46
C LYS A 98 2.47 9.13 -17.32
N GLU A 99 1.90 8.84 -18.50
CA GLU A 99 1.38 9.87 -19.41
C GLU A 99 0.16 10.58 -18.84
N VAL A 100 -0.67 9.89 -18.05
CA VAL A 100 -1.78 10.50 -17.30
C VAL A 100 -1.25 11.55 -16.33
N PHE A 101 -0.17 11.25 -15.60
CA PHE A 101 0.47 12.22 -14.69
C PHE A 101 1.11 13.39 -15.44
N LYS A 102 1.70 13.17 -16.63
CA LYS A 102 2.23 14.26 -17.45
C LYS A 102 1.11 15.18 -17.95
N SER A 103 0.02 14.59 -18.44
CA SER A 103 -1.14 15.33 -18.97
C SER A 103 -1.90 16.11 -17.88
N ASN A 104 -1.80 15.68 -16.61
CA ASN A 104 -2.41 16.36 -15.46
C ASN A 104 -1.37 17.12 -14.60
N ALA A 105 -0.19 17.47 -15.14
CA ALA A 105 0.89 18.10 -14.38
C ALA A 105 0.49 19.44 -13.68
N GLN A 106 -0.51 20.14 -14.21
CA GLN A 106 -1.03 21.39 -13.65
C GLN A 106 -2.20 21.18 -12.67
N LYS A 107 -2.65 19.94 -12.45
CA LYS A 107 -3.75 19.62 -11.55
C LYS A 107 -3.23 18.98 -10.26
N SER A 108 -3.92 19.23 -9.16
CA SER A 108 -3.69 18.53 -7.90
C SER A 108 -4.23 17.09 -8.02
N PRO A 109 -3.42 16.06 -7.75
CA PRO A 109 -3.91 14.69 -7.66
C PRO A 109 -4.72 14.50 -6.38
N GLU A 110 -5.58 13.49 -6.38
CA GLU A 110 -6.11 12.96 -5.13
C GLU A 110 -5.03 12.16 -4.39
N ILE A 111 -5.16 12.08 -3.07
CA ILE A 111 -4.09 11.59 -2.19
C ILE A 111 -4.62 10.56 -1.18
N LEU A 112 -4.02 9.37 -1.19
CA LEU A 112 -4.12 8.37 -0.12
C LEU A 112 -2.76 8.25 0.59
N LYS A 113 -2.75 8.04 1.91
CA LYS A 113 -1.52 7.92 2.71
C LYS A 113 -1.49 6.58 3.42
N LEU A 114 -0.32 5.95 3.44
CA LEU A 114 -0.03 4.72 4.19
C LEU A 114 1.08 5.03 5.21
N PRO A 115 0.80 5.00 6.53
CA PRO A 115 1.83 5.13 7.54
C PRO A 115 2.83 3.97 7.50
N ILE A 116 4.10 4.28 7.77
CA ILE A 116 5.18 3.31 7.90
C ILE A 116 5.73 3.38 9.33
N ASN A 117 5.62 2.27 10.04
CA ASN A 117 6.04 2.13 11.44
C ASN A 117 7.25 1.22 11.55
N ILE A 118 8.28 1.67 12.26
CA ILE A 118 9.48 0.89 12.54
C ILE A 118 9.44 0.49 14.00
N ILE A 119 9.22 -0.80 14.25
CA ILE A 119 9.08 -1.34 15.60
C ILE A 119 10.35 -2.06 16.03
N SER A 120 10.61 -2.11 17.33
CA SER A 120 11.69 -2.91 17.89
C SER A 120 11.39 -4.41 17.73
N PHE A 121 12.42 -5.24 17.74
CA PHE A 121 12.27 -6.70 17.66
C PHE A 121 11.39 -7.29 18.76
N GLU A 122 11.32 -6.63 19.92
CA GLU A 122 10.53 -7.06 21.08
C GLU A 122 9.02 -6.86 20.88
N ASP A 123 8.63 -5.88 20.06
CA ASP A 123 7.24 -5.54 19.74
C ASP A 123 6.74 -6.20 18.44
N ALA A 124 7.60 -6.98 17.77
CA ALA A 124 7.23 -7.70 16.56
C ALA A 124 6.10 -8.71 16.86
N PRO A 125 5.03 -8.76 16.04
CA PRO A 125 4.01 -9.79 16.18
C PRO A 125 4.67 -11.17 16.15
N LYS A 126 4.59 -11.91 17.25
CA LYS A 126 5.08 -13.29 17.32
C LYS A 126 4.21 -14.13 16.39
N ILE A 127 4.65 -14.34 15.15
CA ILE A 127 4.11 -15.39 14.28
C ILE A 127 4.25 -16.69 15.06
N GLY A 128 3.11 -17.25 15.46
CA GLY A 128 3.04 -18.43 16.31
C GLY A 128 3.80 -19.56 15.64
N THR A 129 4.87 -20.02 16.27
CA THR A 129 5.41 -21.34 16.04
C THR A 129 4.32 -22.34 16.40
N SER A 130 3.67 -22.92 15.40
CA SER A 130 2.83 -24.10 15.59
C SER A 130 3.73 -25.21 16.15
N SER A 131 3.66 -25.36 17.46
CA SER A 131 4.28 -26.45 18.20
C SER A 131 3.33 -27.66 18.18
N SER A 132 3.94 -28.84 18.12
CA SER A 132 3.39 -30.17 18.38
C SER A 132 2.60 -30.86 17.26
N PHE A 133 3.33 -31.66 16.46
CA PHE A 133 2.83 -33.00 16.13
C PHE A 133 3.19 -33.91 17.29
N ALA A 134 2.16 -34.35 18.02
CA ALA A 134 2.26 -35.34 19.07
C ALA A 134 2.69 -36.69 18.45
N ASP A 135 3.73 -37.27 19.00
CA ASP A 135 4.11 -38.66 18.78
C ASP A 135 3.04 -39.54 19.47
N HIS A 136 2.27 -40.27 18.67
CA HIS A 136 1.38 -41.34 19.16
C HIS A 136 1.87 -42.67 18.61
N GLN A 137 2.84 -43.23 19.34
CA GLN A 137 3.15 -44.65 19.35
C GLN A 137 1.89 -45.41 19.83
N GLY A 138 1.14 -46.02 18.89
CA GLY A 138 0.04 -46.92 19.21
C GLY A 138 0.53 -48.20 19.91
N PRO A 139 -0.25 -48.78 20.85
CA PRO A 139 0.14 -50.01 21.51
C PRO A 139 -0.07 -51.22 20.59
N LYS A 140 0.78 -52.23 20.79
CA LYS A 140 0.61 -53.59 20.26
C LYS A 140 -0.61 -54.28 20.87
#